data_AF-A0A1W9X228-F1
#
_entry.id   AF-A0A1W9X228-F1
#
_cell.length_a   1.000
_cell.length_b   1.000
_cell.length_c   1.000
_cell.angle_alpha   90.00
_cell.angle_beta   90.00
_cell.angle_gamma   90.00
#
_symmetry.space_group_name_H-M   'P 1'
#
loop_
_entity.id
_entity.type
_entity.pdbx_description
1 polymer ?
#
loop_
_entity_poly.entity_id
_entity_poly.type
_entity_poly.pdbx_seq_one_letter_code
_entity_poly.pdbx_strand_id
1 'polypeptide(L)'
;MHAICQTEGGGYSNEQPVHEVSIKRVAIGRYEVTFAEYDKFAEATGRAKPSDSGYGRGNRPVINVSWDDATAYANWLTKQTGHHYRLPTEAEWEYTARAGTETKYWWGNDIGSNRANCSNTHCGDSFKYTAPVGSFAANPFGLFDTAGNVYEWTCSEYQDKY
;
A
#
# COMPACT_ATOMS: atom_id res chain seq x y z
N MET A 1 15.65 -11.00 -7.71
CA MET A 1 15.05 -11.97 -6.77
C MET A 1 13.82 -12.53 -7.49
N HIS A 2 13.57 -13.83 -7.38
CA HIS A 2 12.37 -14.41 -7.98
C HIS A 2 11.22 -14.23 -6.98
N ALA A 3 10.09 -13.69 -7.44
CA ALA A 3 8.86 -13.60 -6.70
C ALA A 3 7.85 -14.53 -7.37
N ILE A 4 7.28 -15.45 -6.61
CA ILE A 4 6.16 -16.26 -7.08
C ILE A 4 4.90 -15.53 -6.62
N CYS A 5 4.06 -15.09 -7.57
CA CYS A 5 2.75 -14.53 -7.29
C CYS A 5 1.81 -15.72 -6.99
N GLN A 6 1.73 -16.17 -5.74
CA GLN A 6 0.93 -17.34 -5.34
C GLN A 6 -0.29 -16.99 -4.49
N THR A 7 -1.47 -17.37 -4.93
CA THR A 7 -2.43 -17.97 -4.00
C THR A 7 -2.76 -19.36 -4.50
N GLU A 8 -2.48 -20.39 -3.70
CA GLU A 8 -3.04 -21.71 -3.95
C GLU A 8 -4.58 -21.61 -3.87
N GLY A 9 -5.24 -21.60 -5.03
CA GLY A 9 -6.63 -22.01 -5.22
C GLY A 9 -7.75 -21.13 -4.64
N GLY A 10 -7.47 -19.91 -4.17
CA GLY A 10 -8.49 -19.08 -3.49
C GLY A 10 -8.62 -17.61 -3.94
N GLY A 11 -7.75 -17.14 -4.84
CA GLY A 11 -7.80 -15.77 -5.36
C GLY A 11 -8.98 -15.51 -6.30
N TYR A 12 -9.31 -14.23 -6.53
CA TYR A 12 -10.30 -13.85 -7.55
C TYR A 12 -9.85 -14.29 -8.95
N SER A 13 -10.76 -14.33 -9.92
CA SER A 13 -10.43 -14.82 -11.28
C SER A 13 -9.35 -14.01 -12.00
N ASN A 14 -9.15 -12.74 -11.60
CA ASN A 14 -8.10 -11.87 -12.10
C ASN A 14 -6.77 -12.02 -11.32
N GLU A 15 -6.73 -12.83 -10.27
CA GLU A 15 -5.50 -13.19 -9.52
C GLU A 15 -4.95 -14.56 -9.98
N GLN A 16 -5.46 -15.08 -11.10
CA GLN A 16 -5.11 -16.37 -11.67
C GLN A 16 -4.75 -16.23 -13.16
N PRO A 17 -3.83 -17.06 -13.71
CA PRO A 17 -3.08 -18.10 -13.01
C PRO A 17 -1.88 -17.55 -12.23
N VAL A 18 -1.42 -18.35 -11.26
CA VAL A 18 -0.11 -18.20 -10.63
C VAL A 18 0.99 -18.16 -11.70
N HIS A 19 1.85 -17.16 -11.62
CA HIS A 19 2.96 -16.98 -12.55
C HIS A 19 4.21 -16.44 -11.83
N GLU A 20 5.38 -16.68 -12.42
CA GLU A 20 6.65 -16.21 -11.88
C GLU A 20 7.01 -14.83 -12.40
N VAL A 21 7.45 -13.94 -11.50
CA VAL A 21 7.92 -12.60 -11.84
C VAL A 21 9.33 -12.39 -11.28
N SER A 22 10.22 -11.86 -12.12
CA SER A 22 11.57 -11.48 -11.68
C SER A 22 11.61 -10.01 -11.27
N ILE A 23 11.89 -9.76 -9.99
CA ILE A 23 11.93 -8.41 -9.42
C ILE A 23 13.37 -7.99 -9.14
N LYS A 24 13.74 -6.79 -9.58
CA LYS A 24 15.02 -6.15 -9.26
C LYS A 24 14.99 -5.65 -7.80
N ARG A 25 16.16 -5.36 -7.23
CA ARG A 25 16.19 -4.71 -5.90
C ARG A 25 15.42 -3.40 -5.96
N VAL A 26 14.48 -3.23 -5.04
CA VAL A 26 13.60 -2.06 -4.91
C VAL A 26 13.59 -1.61 -3.45
N ALA A 27 13.44 -0.30 -3.25
CA ALA A 27 13.09 0.27 -1.96
C ALA A 27 11.65 0.80 -2.07
N ILE A 28 10.85 0.58 -1.03
CA ILE A 28 9.45 0.96 -0.98
C ILE A 28 9.17 1.70 0.34
N GLY A 29 8.16 2.58 0.34
CA GLY A 29 7.73 3.28 1.54
C GLY A 29 7.43 2.28 2.66
N ARG A 30 7.94 2.56 3.86
CA ARG A 30 7.69 1.73 5.05
C ARG A 30 6.23 1.76 5.49
N TYR A 31 5.58 2.89 5.22
CA TYR A 31 4.21 3.23 5.55
C TYR A 31 3.56 3.81 4.29
N GLU A 32 2.23 3.83 4.26
CA GLU A 32 1.47 4.66 3.33
C GLU A 32 1.87 6.14 3.49
N VAL A 33 1.81 6.92 2.42
CA VAL A 33 2.07 8.37 2.48
C VAL A 33 1.01 9.02 3.38
N THR A 34 1.47 9.74 4.40
CA THR A 34 0.57 10.35 5.39
C THR A 34 0.02 11.69 4.92
N PHE A 35 -1.08 12.14 5.52
CA PHE A 35 -1.56 13.52 5.35
C PHE A 35 -0.50 14.56 5.71
N ALA A 36 0.30 14.33 6.76
CA ALA A 36 1.36 15.25 7.16
C ALA A 36 2.47 15.40 6.09
N GLU A 37 2.79 14.32 5.37
CA GLU A 37 3.76 14.34 4.28
C GLU A 37 3.17 14.93 3.01
N TYR A 38 1.94 14.55 2.66
CA TYR A 38 1.25 15.05 1.49
C TYR A 38 0.94 16.55 1.60
N ASP A 39 0.62 17.04 2.81
CA ASP A 39 0.38 18.46 3.04
C ASP A 39 1.60 19.33 2.70
N LYS A 40 2.82 18.84 2.97
CA LYS A 40 4.08 19.53 2.57
C LYS A 40 4.19 19.62 1.05
N PHE A 41 3.81 18.56 0.35
CA PHE A 41 3.77 18.56 -1.11
C PHE A 41 2.73 19.56 -1.65
N ALA A 42 1.51 19.54 -1.08
CA ALA A 42 0.44 20.44 -1.49
C ALA A 42 0.84 21.90 -1.30
N GLU A 43 1.40 22.24 -0.13
CA GLU A 43 1.91 23.58 0.20
C GLU A 43 3.05 24.00 -0.73
N ALA A 44 4.05 23.13 -0.96
CA ALA A 44 5.20 23.44 -1.80
C ALA A 44 4.85 23.59 -3.29
N THR A 45 3.73 23.02 -3.74
CA THR A 45 3.31 23.05 -5.15
C THR A 45 2.11 23.95 -5.42
N GLY A 46 1.51 24.55 -4.38
CA GLY A 46 0.28 25.33 -4.49
C GLY A 46 -0.96 24.50 -4.85
N ARG A 47 -0.88 23.17 -4.73
CA ARG A 47 -2.02 22.27 -4.95
C ARG A 47 -3.00 22.33 -3.77
N ALA A 48 -4.27 22.06 -4.07
CA ALA A 48 -5.28 21.91 -3.02
C ALA A 48 -4.96 20.68 -2.15
N LYS A 49 -5.14 20.84 -0.84
CA LYS A 49 -5.05 19.71 0.10
C LYS A 49 -6.27 18.80 -0.09
N PRO A 50 -6.11 17.47 -0.24
CA PRO A 50 -7.24 16.56 -0.34
C PRO A 50 -8.04 16.56 0.97
N SER A 51 -9.35 16.38 0.86
CA SER A 51 -10.24 16.23 2.02
C SER A 51 -9.84 15.01 2.84
N ASP A 52 -9.94 15.09 4.16
CA ASP A 52 -9.78 13.95 5.06
C ASP A 52 -11.09 13.22 5.36
N SER A 53 -12.18 13.61 4.69
CA SER A 53 -13.54 13.10 4.92
C SER A 53 -14.02 13.21 6.38
N GLY A 54 -13.38 14.04 7.20
CA GLY A 54 -13.62 14.11 8.65
C GLY A 54 -13.02 12.94 9.45
N TYR A 55 -12.17 12.11 8.85
CA TYR A 55 -11.52 10.96 9.51
C TYR A 55 -10.27 11.37 10.31
N GLY A 56 -9.80 12.61 10.12
CA GLY A 56 -8.60 13.16 10.73
C GLY A 56 -7.39 13.13 9.79
N ARG A 57 -6.48 14.09 10.01
CA ARG A 57 -5.21 14.27 9.27
C ARG A 57 -4.00 13.81 10.11
N GLY A 58 -2.80 14.28 9.75
CA GLY A 58 -1.57 14.00 10.48
C GLY A 58 -0.96 12.67 10.05
N ASN A 59 -0.76 11.76 11.00
CA ASN A 59 -0.12 10.45 10.76
C ASN A 59 -1.05 9.38 10.17
N ARG A 60 -2.20 9.78 9.62
CA ARG A 60 -3.12 8.91 8.89
C ARG A 60 -2.75 8.89 7.41
N PRO A 61 -2.98 7.79 6.68
CA PRO A 61 -2.73 7.76 5.24
C PRO A 61 -3.54 8.84 4.55
N VAL A 62 -2.93 9.51 3.57
CA VAL A 62 -3.65 10.44 2.71
C VAL A 62 -4.69 9.67 1.90
N ILE A 63 -5.93 10.16 1.92
CA ILE A 63 -7.05 9.62 1.14
C ILE A 63 -7.59 10.68 0.19
N ASN A 64 -8.49 10.27 -0.71
CA ASN A 64 -9.10 11.15 -1.72
C ASN A 64 -8.06 11.78 -2.66
N VAL A 65 -7.04 10.98 -3.05
CA VAL A 65 -6.04 11.35 -4.05
C VAL A 65 -6.18 10.46 -5.28
N SER A 66 -6.08 11.07 -6.46
CA SER A 66 -6.07 10.33 -7.72
C SER A 66 -4.72 9.65 -7.96
N TRP A 67 -4.67 8.75 -8.94
CA TRP A 67 -3.41 8.18 -9.41
C TRP A 67 -2.44 9.28 -9.90
N ASP A 68 -2.94 10.29 -10.61
CA ASP A 68 -2.14 11.44 -11.07
C ASP A 68 -1.55 12.24 -9.92
N ASP A 69 -2.33 12.42 -8.84
CA ASP A 69 -1.87 13.08 -7.62
C ASP A 69 -0.75 12.30 -6.93
N ALA A 70 -0.88 10.97 -6.86
CA ALA A 70 0.12 10.09 -6.27
C ALA A 70 1.42 10.08 -7.10
N THR A 71 1.31 10.01 -8.43
CA THR A 71 2.43 10.13 -9.36
C THR A 71 3.10 11.51 -9.26
N ALA A 72 2.31 12.58 -9.14
CA ALA A 72 2.84 13.93 -8.97
C ALA A 72 3.58 14.11 -7.64
N TYR A 73 3.10 13.50 -6.56
CA TYR A 73 3.80 13.47 -5.27
C TYR A 73 5.17 12.78 -5.39
N ALA A 74 5.22 11.59 -6.01
CA ALA A 74 6.47 10.85 -6.21
C ALA A 74 7.47 11.64 -7.07
N ASN A 75 7.00 12.30 -8.14
CA ASN A 75 7.81 13.17 -8.98
C ASN A 75 8.33 14.41 -8.22
N TRP A 76 7.51 14.99 -7.34
CA TRP A 76 7.95 16.08 -6.49
C TRP A 76 9.01 15.61 -5.49
N LEU A 77 8.80 14.49 -4.81
CA LEU A 77 9.76 13.94 -3.85
C LEU A 77 11.10 13.60 -4.52
N THR A 78 11.06 13.13 -5.76
CA THR A 78 12.25 12.95 -6.61
C THR A 78 13.04 14.25 -6.76
N LYS A 79 12.35 15.35 -7.08
CA LYS A 79 12.98 16.66 -7.22
C LYS A 79 13.53 17.20 -5.89
N GLN A 80 12.87 16.91 -4.76
CA GLN A 80 13.29 17.39 -3.44
C GLN A 80 14.55 16.68 -2.92
N THR A 81 14.71 15.40 -3.22
CA THR A 81 15.73 14.55 -2.58
C THR A 81 16.85 14.15 -3.53
N GLY A 82 16.64 14.23 -4.85
CA GLY A 82 17.58 13.74 -5.86
C GLY A 82 17.56 12.21 -6.05
N HIS A 83 16.74 11.48 -5.30
CA HIS A 83 16.54 10.04 -5.51
C HIS A 83 15.31 9.79 -6.38
N HIS A 84 15.31 8.72 -7.18
CA HIS A 84 14.18 8.41 -8.06
C HIS A 84 13.04 7.71 -7.29
N TYR A 85 11.91 8.41 -7.12
CA TYR A 85 10.67 7.88 -6.56
C TYR A 85 9.61 7.70 -7.64
N ARG A 86 8.82 6.64 -7.50
CA ARG A 86 7.64 6.34 -8.33
C ARG A 86 6.67 5.48 -7.53
N LEU A 87 5.47 5.27 -8.06
CA LEU A 87 4.60 4.21 -7.57
C LEU A 87 5.24 2.83 -7.84
N PRO A 88 5.03 1.83 -6.96
CA PRO A 88 5.48 0.46 -7.21
C PRO A 88 4.72 -0.14 -8.40
N THR A 89 5.31 -1.10 -9.10
CA THR A 89 4.50 -1.99 -9.93
C THR A 89 3.66 -2.89 -9.03
N GLU A 90 2.59 -3.47 -9.56
CA GLU A 90 1.76 -4.43 -8.81
C GLU A 90 2.59 -5.62 -8.30
N ALA A 91 3.48 -6.16 -9.15
CA ALA A 91 4.38 -7.24 -8.74
C ALA A 91 5.37 -6.82 -7.63
N GLU A 92 5.90 -5.59 -7.67
CA GLU A 92 6.75 -5.07 -6.60
C GLU A 92 5.98 -4.90 -5.30
N TRP A 93 4.74 -4.38 -5.39
CA TRP A 93 3.86 -4.21 -4.24
C TRP A 93 3.53 -5.58 -3.61
N GLU A 94 3.07 -6.54 -4.40
CA GLU A 94 2.74 -7.88 -3.90
C GLU A 94 3.96 -8.60 -3.29
N TYR A 95 5.11 -8.56 -3.95
CA TYR A 95 6.33 -9.17 -3.42
C TYR A 95 6.71 -8.61 -2.05
N THR A 96 6.64 -7.28 -1.91
CA THR A 96 6.97 -6.62 -0.64
C THR A 96 5.88 -6.80 0.41
N ALA A 97 4.61 -6.91 0.01
CA ALA A 97 3.48 -7.20 0.90
C ALA A 97 3.56 -8.61 1.48
N ARG A 98 3.90 -9.61 0.65
CA ARG A 98 4.12 -11.01 1.04
C ARG A 98 5.35 -11.22 1.89
N ALA A 99 6.40 -10.43 1.68
CA ALA A 99 7.64 -10.47 2.46
C ALA A 99 8.21 -11.88 2.70
N GLY A 100 8.16 -12.72 1.64
CA GLY A 100 8.70 -14.07 1.65
C GLY A 100 7.71 -15.18 2.04
N THR A 101 6.43 -14.88 2.27
CA THR A 101 5.40 -15.88 2.54
C THR A 101 4.57 -16.22 1.30
N GLU A 102 4.05 -17.44 1.25
CA GLU A 102 3.13 -17.93 0.21
C GLU A 102 1.67 -18.00 0.69
N THR A 103 1.40 -17.57 1.93
CA THR A 103 0.08 -17.57 2.55
C THR A 103 -0.79 -16.39 2.11
N LYS A 104 -2.10 -16.44 2.39
CA LYS A 104 -3.07 -15.38 2.05
C LYS A 104 -2.70 -14.02 2.63
N TYR A 105 -2.25 -13.99 3.88
CA TYR A 105 -1.66 -12.83 4.54
C TYR A 105 -0.22 -13.16 4.90
N TRP A 106 0.63 -12.15 5.10
CA TRP A 106 2.01 -12.40 5.51
C TRP A 106 2.12 -13.08 6.89
N TRP A 107 1.05 -13.04 7.70
CA TRP A 107 0.97 -13.71 9.01
C TRP A 107 0.26 -15.07 9.00
N GLY A 108 -0.17 -15.56 7.83
CA GLY A 108 -0.86 -16.85 7.70
C GLY A 108 -2.11 -16.78 6.82
N ASN A 109 -2.92 -17.84 6.83
CA ASN A 109 -4.11 -17.94 5.97
C ASN A 109 -5.38 -17.37 6.62
N ASP A 110 -5.40 -17.25 7.94
CA ASP A 110 -6.53 -16.70 8.69
C ASP A 110 -6.38 -15.19 8.88
N ILE A 111 -7.48 -14.46 8.70
CA ILE A 111 -7.53 -13.00 8.93
C ILE A 111 -7.14 -12.62 10.37
N GLY A 112 -7.47 -13.49 11.33
CA GLY A 112 -7.23 -13.25 12.75
C GLY A 112 -8.03 -12.07 13.30
N SER A 113 -7.63 -11.58 14.48
CA SER A 113 -8.22 -10.39 15.10
C SER A 113 -7.13 -9.34 15.35
N ASN A 114 -7.45 -8.08 15.09
CA ASN A 114 -6.59 -6.92 15.29
C ASN A 114 -5.22 -7.05 14.59
N ARG A 115 -5.22 -7.61 13.37
CA ARG A 115 -4.03 -7.80 12.51
C ARG A 115 -3.89 -6.73 11.43
N ALA A 116 -5.00 -6.09 11.08
CA ALA A 116 -5.14 -5.12 10.02
C ALA A 116 -6.33 -4.22 10.34
N ASN A 117 -6.36 -3.01 9.79
CA ASN A 117 -7.58 -2.22 9.74
C ASN A 117 -8.40 -2.67 8.53
N CYS A 118 -9.51 -3.34 8.77
CA CYS A 118 -10.42 -3.76 7.72
C CYS A 118 -11.83 -3.53 8.24
N SER A 119 -12.85 -3.47 7.36
CA SER A 119 -14.23 -3.20 7.78
C SER A 119 -14.57 -3.89 9.11
N ASN A 120 -14.97 -3.10 10.12
CA ASN A 120 -14.96 -3.38 11.56
C ASN A 120 -15.66 -4.71 11.97
N THR A 121 -16.45 -5.31 11.08
CA THR A 121 -17.11 -6.61 11.28
C THR A 121 -16.24 -7.83 10.98
N HIS A 122 -15.07 -7.69 10.34
CA HIS A 122 -14.31 -8.84 9.81
C HIS A 122 -12.95 -9.12 10.45
N CYS A 123 -12.23 -8.10 10.93
CA CYS A 123 -10.91 -8.27 11.56
C CYS A 123 -10.86 -7.82 13.02
N GLY A 124 -11.96 -7.28 13.57
CA GLY A 124 -12.03 -6.91 14.99
C GLY A 124 -10.97 -5.89 15.44
N ASP A 125 -10.58 -4.98 14.55
CA ASP A 125 -9.84 -3.78 14.96
C ASP A 125 -10.79 -2.75 15.61
N SER A 126 -10.24 -1.64 16.10
CA SER A 126 -11.02 -0.62 16.83
C SER A 126 -11.23 0.67 16.06
N PHE A 127 -10.77 0.74 14.81
CA PHE A 127 -10.82 1.94 14.00
C PHE A 127 -12.12 2.00 13.20
N LYS A 128 -12.86 3.09 13.36
CA LYS A 128 -14.09 3.35 12.59
C LYS A 128 -13.81 3.69 11.12
N TYR A 129 -12.65 4.27 10.85
CA TYR A 129 -12.23 4.76 9.54
C TYR A 129 -10.80 4.26 9.27
N THR A 130 -9.93 5.06 8.66
CA THR A 130 -8.50 4.74 8.60
C THR A 130 -7.90 4.61 10.01
N ALA A 131 -6.74 4.01 10.11
CA ALA A 131 -5.89 4.00 11.29
C ALA A 131 -4.69 4.92 11.02
N PRO A 132 -4.04 5.50 12.05
CA PRO A 132 -2.69 6.02 11.88
C PRO A 132 -1.77 4.94 11.30
N VAL A 133 -0.87 5.31 10.39
CA VAL A 133 0.06 4.36 9.79
C VAL A 133 0.90 3.68 10.86
N GLY A 134 1.20 2.40 10.68
CA GLY A 134 1.97 1.60 11.62
C GLY A 134 1.23 1.20 12.89
N SER A 135 -0.11 1.22 12.87
CA SER A 135 -0.92 0.79 14.02
C SER A 135 -0.91 -0.72 14.26
N PHE A 136 -0.56 -1.50 13.22
CA PHE A 136 -0.50 -2.97 13.28
C PHE A 136 0.94 -3.47 13.16
N ALA A 137 1.14 -4.79 13.25
CA ALA A 137 2.46 -5.38 13.13
C ALA A 137 3.01 -5.20 11.71
N ALA A 138 4.32 -4.98 11.60
CA ALA A 138 5.00 -5.01 10.31
C ALA A 138 5.18 -6.44 9.82
N ASN A 139 5.21 -6.61 8.50
CA ASN A 139 5.61 -7.85 7.86
C ASN A 139 7.14 -8.12 8.04
N PRO A 140 7.66 -9.30 7.65
CA PRO A 140 9.08 -9.63 7.78
C PRO A 140 10.07 -8.66 7.09
N PHE A 141 9.62 -7.88 6.10
CA PHE A 141 10.44 -6.85 5.46
C PHE A 141 10.38 -5.49 6.18
N GLY A 142 9.59 -5.38 7.25
CA GLY A 142 9.44 -4.17 8.04
C GLY A 142 8.43 -3.17 7.48
N LEU A 143 7.62 -3.56 6.48
CA LEU A 143 6.52 -2.78 5.93
C LEU A 143 5.26 -2.95 6.79
N PHE A 144 4.50 -1.86 6.92
CA PHE A 144 3.25 -1.82 7.66
C PHE A 144 2.06 -1.68 6.73
N ASP A 145 0.89 -2.05 7.23
CA ASP A 145 -0.42 -1.78 6.61
C ASP A 145 -0.60 -2.37 5.19
N THR A 146 0.28 -3.29 4.78
CA THR A 146 0.20 -3.99 3.47
C THR A 146 -1.04 -4.89 3.32
N ALA A 147 -1.84 -5.00 4.37
CA ALA A 147 -3.17 -5.57 4.35
C ALA A 147 -4.09 -4.64 5.15
N GLY A 148 -5.02 -3.97 4.45
CA GLY A 148 -6.02 -3.09 5.06
C GLY A 148 -5.66 -1.61 5.01
N ASN A 149 -6.28 -0.84 5.91
CA ASN A 149 -6.21 0.62 6.03
C ASN A 149 -6.73 1.41 4.82
N VAL A 150 -5.98 1.48 3.72
CA VAL A 150 -6.43 2.07 2.44
C VAL A 150 -5.95 1.24 1.25
N TYR A 151 -6.61 1.40 0.10
CA TYR A 151 -6.07 0.89 -1.16
C TYR A 151 -4.88 1.74 -1.62
N GLU A 152 -3.86 1.07 -2.17
CA GLU A 152 -2.62 1.70 -2.59
C GLU A 152 -2.46 1.70 -4.11
N TRP A 153 -2.18 2.85 -4.70
CA TRP A 153 -1.98 2.99 -6.14
C TRP A 153 -0.66 2.35 -6.61
N THR A 154 -0.72 1.55 -7.67
CA THR A 154 0.44 1.01 -8.38
C THR A 154 0.57 1.67 -9.76
N CYS A 155 1.74 1.56 -10.40
CA CYS A 155 1.94 2.04 -11.78
C CYS A 155 1.72 0.96 -12.84
N SER A 156 1.20 -0.22 -12.46
CA SER A 156 0.79 -1.22 -13.45
C SER A 156 -0.52 -0.78 -14.11
N GLU A 157 -0.62 -0.94 -15.42
CA GLU A 157 -1.94 -0.90 -16.06
C GLU A 157 -2.78 -2.03 -15.49
N TYR A 158 -4.03 -1.75 -15.12
CA TYR A 158 -4.94 -2.79 -14.70
C TYR A 158 -5.20 -3.75 -15.87
N GLN A 159 -5.00 -5.04 -15.64
CA GLN A 159 -5.30 -6.10 -16.60
C GLN A 159 -6.32 -7.05 -15.97
N ASP A 160 -7.38 -7.38 -16.72
CA ASP A 160 -8.40 -8.33 -16.26
C ASP A 160 -7.86 -9.76 -16.06
N LYS A 161 -6.68 -10.04 -16.63
CA LYS A 161 -5.93 -11.30 -16.52
C LYS A 161 -4.44 -11.00 -16.60
N TYR A 162 -3.66 -11.65 -15.74
CA TYR A 162 -2.20 -11.67 -15.80
C TYR A 162 -1.67 -12.56 -16.93
#